data_AF-A0A0D3LD58-F1
#
_entry.id   AF-A0A0D3LD58-F1
#
_cell.length_a   1.000
_cell.length_b   1.000
_cell.length_c   1.000
_cell.angle_alpha   90.00
_cell.angle_beta   90.00
_cell.angle_gamma   90.00
#
_symmetry.space_group_name_H-M   'P 1'
#
loop_
_entity.id
_entity.type
_entity.pdbx_description
1 polymer ?
#
loop_
_entity_poly.entity_id
_entity_poly.type
_entity_poly.pdbx_seq_one_letter_code
_entity_poly.pdbx_strand_id
1 'polypeptide(L)'
;MSRSLSITSLALWVIRKFREEFGYTPADYILKERIRLAKEYLGNSRNNVTQVCYMAGFQNLNYFIRAFKKEVGITPKAYQQR
;
A
#
# COMPACT_ATOMS: atom_id res chain seq x y z
N MET A 1 39.85 10.21 -5.02
CA MET A 1 38.89 9.26 -4.41
C MET A 1 37.47 9.76 -4.69
N SER A 2 36.91 9.49 -5.88
CA SER A 2 35.50 9.82 -6.15
C SER A 2 34.63 8.69 -5.62
N ARG A 3 33.92 8.94 -4.52
CA ARG A 3 32.79 8.10 -4.14
C ARG A 3 31.67 8.43 -5.11
N SER A 4 31.55 7.66 -6.19
CA SER A 4 30.33 7.68 -6.98
C SER A 4 29.18 7.27 -6.05
N LEU A 5 28.31 8.22 -5.73
CA LEU A 5 27.01 7.92 -5.16
C LEU A 5 26.22 7.17 -6.24
N SER A 6 26.41 5.85 -6.29
CA SER A 6 25.51 4.98 -7.03
C SER A 6 24.10 5.23 -6.51
N ILE A 7 23.13 5.43 -7.40
CA ILE A 7 21.71 5.63 -7.06
C ILE A 7 21.22 4.53 -6.11
N THR A 8 21.76 3.32 -6.24
CA THR A 8 21.49 2.19 -5.34
C THR A 8 21.93 2.47 -3.91
N SER A 9 23.10 3.08 -3.70
CA SER A 9 23.62 3.40 -2.36
C SER A 9 22.75 4.45 -1.65
N LEU A 10 22.27 5.45 -2.38
CA LEU A 10 21.34 6.46 -1.85
C LEU A 10 19.98 5.85 -1.54
N ALA A 11 19.42 5.04 -2.45
CA ALA A 11 18.14 4.37 -2.24
C ALA A 11 18.16 3.45 -1.01
N LEU A 12 19.23 2.67 -0.83
CA LEU A 12 19.38 1.82 0.35
C LEU A 12 19.54 2.63 1.63
N TRP A 13 20.26 3.74 1.59
CA TRP A 13 20.39 4.65 2.73
C TRP A 13 19.03 5.25 3.12
N VAL A 14 18.24 5.72 2.15
CA VAL A 14 16.88 6.25 2.40
C VAL A 14 15.96 5.19 3.00
N ILE A 15 15.95 3.97 2.44
CA ILE A 15 15.13 2.87 2.97
C ILE A 15 15.53 2.53 4.41
N ARG A 16 16.84 2.47 4.70
CA ARG A 16 17.33 2.25 6.06
C ARG A 16 16.91 3.35 7.01
N LYS A 17 17.13 4.62 6.62
CA LYS A 17 16.76 5.77 7.46
C LYS A 17 15.27 5.84 7.73
N PHE A 18 14.45 5.61 6.71
CA PHE A 18 12.99 5.56 6.90
C PHE A 18 12.58 4.44 7.87
N ARG A 19 13.20 3.26 7.76
CA ARG A 19 12.91 2.16 8.68
C ARG A 19 13.39 2.43 10.11
N GLU A 20 14.52 3.11 10.28
CA GLU A 20 15.03 3.53 11.60
C GLU A 20 14.06 4.49 12.29
N GLU A 21 13.45 5.42 11.54
CA GLU A 21 12.51 6.42 12.08
C GLU A 21 11.08 5.85 12.28
N PHE A 22 10.57 5.07 11.33
CA PHE A 22 9.16 4.66 11.29
C PHE A 22 8.91 3.17 11.61
N GLY A 23 9.95 2.34 11.70
CA GLY A 23 9.84 0.91 11.98
C GLY A 23 9.40 0.03 10.81
N TYR A 24 9.10 0.61 9.65
CA TYR A 24 8.70 -0.09 8.43
C TYR A 24 9.33 0.55 7.19
N THR A 25 9.29 -0.11 6.04
CA THR A 25 9.84 0.46 4.80
C THR A 25 8.88 1.50 4.19
N PRO A 26 9.36 2.41 3.32
CA PRO A 26 8.47 3.32 2.59
C PRO A 26 7.38 2.57 1.80
N ALA A 27 7.72 1.42 1.22
CA ALA A 27 6.76 0.61 0.46
C ALA A 27 5.65 0.04 1.37
N ASP A 28 6.00 -0.43 2.57
CA ASP A 28 5.03 -0.89 3.55
C ASP A 28 4.11 0.24 4.02
N TYR A 29 4.67 1.43 4.23
CA TYR A 29 3.89 2.62 4.60
C TYR A 29 2.88 2.98 3.52
N ILE A 30 3.32 3.06 2.27
CA ILE A 30 2.44 3.33 1.13
C ILE A 30 1.37 2.25 1.04
N LEU A 31 1.72 0.97 1.20
CA LEU A 31 0.74 -0.12 1.17
C LEU A 31 -0.34 0.07 2.23
N LYS A 32 0.05 0.35 3.47
CA LYS A 32 -0.90 0.60 4.58
C LYS A 32 -1.81 1.78 4.29
N GLU A 33 -1.27 2.87 3.74
CA GLU A 33 -2.05 4.06 3.42
C GLU A 33 -3.05 3.80 2.28
N ARG A 34 -2.65 3.04 1.26
CA ARG A 34 -3.58 2.60 0.21
C ARG A 34 -4.70 1.71 0.77
N ILE A 35 -4.38 0.80 1.70
CA ILE A 35 -5.41 -0.03 2.37
C ILE A 35 -6.34 0.84 3.23
N ARG A 36 -5.82 1.85 3.94
CA ARG A 36 -6.63 2.80 4.71
C ARG A 36 -7.65 3.50 3.81
N LEU A 37 -7.21 4.06 2.69
CA LEU A 37 -8.09 4.71 1.70
C LEU A 37 -9.10 3.73 1.10
N ALA A 38 -8.68 2.51 0.78
CA ALA A 38 -9.60 1.49 0.26
C ALA A 38 -10.73 1.17 1.26
N LYS A 39 -10.43 1.07 2.56
CA LYS A 39 -11.46 0.87 3.59
C LYS A 39 -12.45 2.02 3.65
N GLU A 40 -11.95 3.26 3.55
CA GLU A 40 -12.77 4.48 3.52
C GLU A 40 -13.76 4.45 2.34
N TYR A 41 -13.26 4.15 1.14
CA TYR A 41 -14.11 4.08 -0.06
C TYR A 41 -15.06 2.88 -0.06
N LEU A 42 -14.70 1.74 0.54
CA LEU A 42 -15.58 0.58 0.66
C LEU A 42 -16.72 0.78 1.66
N GLY A 43 -16.60 1.74 2.58
CA GLY A 43 -17.68 2.12 3.49
C GLY A 43 -18.94 2.62 2.78
N ASN A 44 -18.82 3.05 1.52
CA ASN A 44 -19.96 3.32 0.66
C ASN A 44 -20.25 2.08 -0.22
N SER A 45 -21.36 1.40 0.09
CA SER A 45 -21.79 0.17 -0.61
C SER A 45 -22.09 0.35 -2.10
N ARG A 46 -22.26 1.59 -2.57
CA ARG A 46 -22.47 1.91 -4.00
C ARG A 46 -21.18 1.85 -4.82
N ASN A 47 -20.02 1.90 -4.19
CA ASN A 47 -18.74 1.91 -4.91
C ASN A 47 -18.41 0.52 -5.47
N ASN A 48 -17.97 0.46 -6.73
CA ASN A 48 -17.47 -0.78 -7.31
C ASN A 48 -16.07 -1.10 -6.74
N VAL A 49 -15.85 -2.34 -6.29
CA VAL A 49 -14.56 -2.80 -5.73
C VAL A 49 -13.38 -2.56 -6.69
N THR A 50 -13.58 -2.74 -7.99
CA THR A 50 -12.56 -2.47 -9.01
C THR A 50 -12.24 -0.98 -9.10
N GLN A 51 -13.25 -0.12 -8.99
CA GLN A 51 -13.03 1.34 -8.98
C GLN A 51 -12.28 1.77 -7.70
N VAL A 52 -12.66 1.21 -6.54
CA VAL A 52 -11.96 1.44 -5.28
C VAL A 52 -10.48 1.07 -5.38
N CYS A 53 -10.16 -0.07 -6.02
CA CYS A 53 -8.78 -0.49 -6.23
C CYS A 53 -7.93 0.63 -6.86
N TYR A 54 -8.41 1.21 -7.96
CA TYR A 54 -7.69 2.28 -8.67
C TYR A 54 -7.70 3.60 -7.91
N MET A 55 -8.81 3.98 -7.28
CA MET A 55 -8.89 5.20 -6.45
C MET A 55 -7.95 5.14 -5.24
N ALA A 56 -7.78 3.96 -4.65
CA ALA A 56 -6.82 3.72 -3.58
C ALA A 56 -5.36 3.63 -4.06
N GLY A 57 -5.08 3.87 -5.35
CA GLY A 57 -3.72 3.92 -5.90
C GLY A 57 -3.11 2.56 -6.24
N PHE A 58 -3.89 1.48 -6.31
CA PHE A 58 -3.42 0.20 -6.84
C PHE A 58 -3.56 0.16 -8.36
N GLN A 59 -2.56 -0.40 -9.05
CA GLN A 59 -2.59 -0.58 -10.50
C GLN A 59 -3.09 -1.96 -10.94
N ASN A 60 -3.24 -2.89 -9.99
CA ASN A 60 -3.60 -4.28 -10.28
C ASN A 60 -4.62 -4.79 -9.27
N LEU A 61 -5.78 -5.23 -9.77
CA LEU A 61 -6.90 -5.70 -8.95
C LEU A 61 -6.56 -6.97 -8.15
N ASN A 62 -5.85 -7.93 -8.75
CA ASN A 62 -5.48 -9.17 -8.08
C ASN A 62 -4.50 -8.92 -6.92
N TYR A 63 -3.54 -8.02 -7.12
CA TYR A 63 -2.64 -7.59 -6.06
C TYR A 63 -3.38 -6.85 -4.95
N PHE A 64 -4.29 -5.93 -5.29
CA PHE A 64 -5.14 -5.24 -4.32
C PHE A 64 -5.92 -6.23 -3.44
N ILE A 65 -6.63 -7.18 -4.04
CA ILE A 65 -7.44 -8.16 -3.30
C ILE A 65 -6.57 -8.98 -2.33
N ARG A 66 -5.41 -9.45 -2.79
CA ARG A 66 -4.46 -10.20 -1.96
C ARG A 66 -3.90 -9.37 -0.82
N ALA A 67 -3.47 -8.14 -1.11
CA ALA A 67 -2.91 -7.24 -0.11
C ALA A 67 -3.95 -6.83 0.93
N PHE A 68 -5.16 -6.45 0.50
CA PHE A 68 -6.26 -6.09 1.38
C PHE A 68 -6.64 -7.26 2.29
N LYS A 69 -6.77 -8.47 1.74
CA LYS A 69 -7.05 -9.67 2.56
C LYS A 69 -5.94 -9.95 3.56
N LYS A 70 -4.67 -9.75 3.18
CA LYS A 70 -3.53 -9.93 4.08
C LYS A 70 -3.57 -8.94 5.25
N GLU A 71 -3.83 -7.66 4.98
CA GLU A 71 -3.83 -6.60 6.00
C GLU A 71 -5.12 -6.57 6.86
N VAL A 72 -6.27 -6.93 6.28
CA VAL A 72 -7.61 -6.78 6.92
C VAL A 72 -8.20 -8.12 7.37
N GLY A 73 -7.69 -9.24 6.85
CA GLY A 73 -8.15 -10.60 7.16
C GLY A 73 -9.28 -11.13 6.25
N ILE A 74 -9.93 -10.27 5.48
CA ILE A 74 -11.05 -10.63 4.59
C ILE A 74 -10.97 -9.92 3.24
N THR A 75 -11.72 -10.40 2.24
CA THR A 75 -11.70 -9.79 0.90
C THR A 75 -12.37 -8.40 0.90
N PRO A 76 -12.00 -7.50 -0.03
CA PRO A 76 -12.65 -6.19 -0.16
C PRO A 76 -14.18 -6.28 -0.30
N LYS A 77 -14.68 -7.27 -1.06
CA LYS A 77 -16.12 -7.47 -1.25
C LYS A 77 -16.82 -7.90 0.04
N ALA A 78 -16.22 -8.83 0.78
CA ALA A 78 -16.74 -9.24 2.08
C ALA A 78 -16.69 -8.09 3.09
N TYR A 79 -15.69 -7.21 3.01
CA TYR A 79 -15.58 -6.03 3.87
C TYR A 79 -16.70 -5.03 3.58
N GLN A 80 -17.01 -4.78 2.31
CA GLN A 80 -18.09 -3.88 1.88
C GLN A 80 -19.50 -4.38 2.27
N GLN A 81 -19.67 -5.70 2.47
CA GLN A 81 -20.95 -6.31 2.83
C GLN A 81 -21.20 -6.35 4.34
N ARG A 82 -20.22 -5.94 5.15
CA ARG A 82 -20.38 -5.74 6.59
C ARG A 82 -20.96 -4.37 6.87
#